data_AF-G4LXG6-F1
#
_entry.id   AF-G4LXG6-F1
#
_cell.length_a   1.000
_cell.length_b   1.000
_cell.length_c   1.000
_cell.angle_alpha   90.00
_cell.angle_beta   90.00
_cell.angle_gamma   90.00
#
_symmetry.space_group_name_H-M   'P 1'
#
loop_
_entity.id
_entity.type
_entity.pdbx_description
1 polymer ?
#
loop_
_entity_poly.entity_id
_entity_poly.type
_entity_poly.pdbx_seq_one_letter_code
_entity_poly.pdbx_strand_id
1 'polypeptide(L)'
;MNLNNAHKDMNPGTGEEIKRNEYRKMGTYDFVRRDIEKYFSHPEEALVTPELAQPQLPKPPPEFVRNVWGSAAGVGSGDFHIYRGIRRREYTRLEMIEKNAEEERLDKEFQMKQKALNDLAAQKTAKKRAKRQMKKAKRLNKRKLKSKCKSKSSEDSDYLDEQLENSAQVGNSEFNKIQ
;
A
#
# COMPACT_ATOMS: atom_id res chain seq x y z
N MET A 1 -11.65 2.43 62.07
CA MET A 1 -10.36 2.83 61.46
C MET A 1 -10.63 3.15 60.00
N ASN A 2 -10.54 4.43 59.63
CA ASN A 2 -10.80 4.96 58.28
C ASN A 2 -9.67 4.58 57.32
N LEU A 3 -9.98 4.10 56.11
CA LEU A 3 -9.05 4.16 54.96
C LEU A 3 -9.81 4.23 53.63
N ASN A 4 -10.41 5.40 53.34
CA ASN A 4 -10.53 5.87 51.96
C ASN A 4 -9.11 6.12 51.43
N ASN A 5 -8.35 5.08 51.14
CA ASN A 5 -7.03 5.23 50.54
C ASN A 5 -7.22 5.36 49.02
N ALA A 6 -7.76 6.50 48.62
CA ALA A 6 -7.73 6.93 47.23
C ALA A 6 -6.25 7.12 46.88
N HIS A 7 -5.68 6.20 46.11
CA HIS A 7 -4.39 6.42 45.46
C HIS A 7 -4.56 7.70 44.61
N LYS A 8 -3.97 8.80 45.06
CA LYS A 8 -4.03 10.08 44.37
C LYS A 8 -3.08 10.00 43.19
N ASP A 9 -3.61 10.11 41.98
CA ASP A 9 -2.78 10.18 40.78
C ASP A 9 -2.04 11.53 40.80
N MET A 10 -0.74 11.50 41.11
CA MET A 10 0.11 12.68 41.21
C MET A 10 0.75 13.00 39.85
N ASN A 11 0.88 14.28 39.50
CA ASN A 11 1.59 14.68 38.30
C ASN A 11 3.11 14.44 38.47
N PRO A 12 3.76 13.59 37.65
CA PRO A 12 5.18 13.27 37.78
C PRO A 12 6.12 14.46 37.49
N GLY A 13 5.60 15.56 36.91
CA GLY A 13 6.38 16.76 36.62
C GLY A 13 6.26 17.89 37.66
N THR A 14 5.09 18.09 38.27
CA THR A 14 4.83 19.22 39.20
C THR A 14 4.51 18.78 40.63
N GLY A 15 4.30 17.48 40.88
CA GLY A 15 3.95 16.96 42.21
C GLY A 15 2.55 17.35 42.69
N GLU A 16 1.73 17.95 41.82
CA GLU A 16 0.36 18.36 42.12
C GLU A 16 -0.64 17.22 41.90
N GLU A 17 -1.71 17.21 42.70
CA GLU A 17 -2.80 16.23 42.60
C GLU A 17 -3.58 16.43 41.28
N ILE A 18 -3.69 15.38 40.47
CA ILE A 18 -4.52 15.41 39.26
C ILE A 18 -5.98 15.39 39.70
N LYS A 19 -6.70 16.51 39.49
CA LYS A 19 -8.14 16.53 39.77
C LYS A 19 -8.88 15.63 38.79
N ARG A 20 -9.72 14.73 39.32
CA ARG A 20 -10.60 13.87 38.52
C ARG A 20 -11.47 14.77 37.61
N ASN A 21 -11.40 14.53 36.30
CA ASN A 21 -12.08 15.25 35.20
C ASN A 21 -11.38 16.50 34.63
N GLU A 22 -10.14 16.82 35.01
CA GLU A 22 -9.37 17.85 34.29
C GLU A 22 -8.73 17.28 33.01
N TYR A 23 -9.02 17.92 31.87
CA TYR A 23 -8.40 17.57 30.60
C TYR A 23 -6.97 18.11 30.55
N ARG A 24 -5.98 17.25 30.77
CA ARG A 24 -4.58 17.57 30.47
C ARG A 24 -4.32 17.36 28.98
N LYS A 25 -3.84 18.41 28.29
CA LYS A 25 -3.41 18.31 26.89
C LYS A 25 -2.21 17.36 26.81
N MET A 26 -2.47 16.11 26.44
CA MET A 26 -1.43 15.09 26.26
C MET A 26 -0.70 15.31 24.93
N GLY A 27 0.62 15.20 24.96
CA GLY A 27 1.43 15.12 23.74
C GLY A 27 1.36 13.73 23.10
N THR A 28 1.87 13.60 21.87
CA THR A 28 1.95 12.29 21.17
C THR A 28 2.69 11.24 22.01
N TYR A 29 3.79 11.64 22.64
CA TYR A 29 4.58 10.77 23.52
C TYR A 29 3.86 10.39 24.82
N ASP A 30 2.93 11.23 25.31
CA ASP A 30 2.19 10.94 26.53
C ASP A 30 1.14 9.83 26.29
N PHE A 31 0.51 9.80 25.10
CA PHE A 31 -0.40 8.70 24.72
C PHE A 31 0.34 7.36 24.65
N VAL A 32 1.51 7.35 24.01
CA VAL A 32 2.36 6.16 23.90
C VAL A 32 2.82 5.71 25.28
N ARG A 33 3.28 6.64 26.13
CA ARG A 33 3.69 6.32 27.51
C ARG A 33 2.56 5.68 28.30
N ARG A 34 1.35 6.25 28.26
CA ARG A 34 0.17 5.72 28.93
C ARG A 34 -0.16 4.30 28.47
N ASP A 35 -0.15 4.07 27.16
CA ASP A 35 -0.47 2.77 26.59
C ASP A 35 0.60 1.73 26.96
N ILE A 36 1.88 2.12 26.95
CA ILE A 36 3.01 1.30 27.40
C ILE A 36 2.87 0.93 28.89
N GLU A 37 2.62 1.91 29.77
CA GLU A 37 2.40 1.68 31.20
C GLU A 37 1.22 0.73 31.45
N LYS A 38 0.13 0.89 30.68
CA LYS A 38 -1.02 -0.02 30.71
C LYS A 38 -0.62 -1.45 30.34
N TYR A 39 0.14 -1.66 29.27
CA TYR A 39 0.57 -3.01 28.88
C TYR A 39 1.56 -3.63 29.88
N PHE A 40 2.48 -2.83 30.45
CA PHE A 40 3.41 -3.33 31.46
C PHE A 40 2.76 -3.68 32.80
N SER A 41 1.57 -3.14 33.09
CA SER A 41 0.80 -3.54 34.28
C SER A 41 0.31 -4.99 34.23
N HIS A 42 0.13 -5.55 33.02
CA HIS A 42 -0.34 -6.92 32.79
C HIS A 42 0.51 -7.62 31.71
N PRO A 43 1.77 -7.97 32.02
CA PRO A 43 2.71 -8.50 31.02
C PRO A 43 2.37 -9.92 30.54
N GLU A 44 1.50 -10.64 31.27
CA GLU A 44 1.06 -12.00 30.93
C GLU A 44 -0.05 -12.03 29.86
N GLU A 45 -0.74 -10.90 29.62
CA GLU A 45 -1.81 -10.80 28.61
C GLU A 45 -1.21 -10.58 27.21
N ALA A 46 -1.53 -11.45 26.25
CA ALA A 46 -1.05 -11.31 24.89
C ALA A 46 -1.62 -10.05 24.22
N LEU A 47 -0.76 -9.29 23.54
CA LEU A 47 -1.18 -8.11 22.78
C LEU A 47 -2.04 -8.52 21.58
N VAL A 48 -3.33 -8.17 21.62
CA VAL A 48 -4.24 -8.36 20.49
C VAL A 48 -3.96 -7.28 19.46
N THR A 49 -3.28 -7.65 18.37
CA THR A 49 -3.16 -6.76 17.21
C THR A 49 -4.54 -6.65 16.56
N PRO A 50 -5.04 -5.43 16.26
CA PRO A 50 -6.32 -5.30 15.60
C PRO A 50 -6.26 -6.02 14.25
N GLU A 51 -7.21 -6.93 14.03
CA GLU A 51 -7.40 -7.51 12.70
C GLU A 51 -7.83 -6.41 11.73
N LEU A 52 -7.40 -6.50 10.49
CA LEU A 52 -7.87 -5.60 9.43
C LEU A 52 -9.39 -5.71 9.33
N ALA A 53 -10.06 -4.56 9.27
CA ALA A 53 -11.51 -4.53 9.13
C ALA A 53 -11.92 -5.22 7.82
N GLN A 54 -12.68 -6.30 7.94
CA GLN A 54 -13.21 -7.02 6.78
C GLN A 54 -14.24 -6.12 6.06
N PRO A 55 -14.26 -6.13 4.71
CA PRO A 55 -15.25 -5.37 3.96
C PRO A 55 -16.67 -5.84 4.32
N GLN A 56 -17.60 -4.89 4.42
CA GLN A 56 -19.00 -5.18 4.77
C GLN A 56 -19.69 -5.84 3.58
N LEU A 57 -19.76 -7.17 3.58
CA LEU A 57 -20.43 -7.93 2.54
C LEU A 57 -21.94 -8.04 2.83
N PRO A 58 -22.81 -7.99 1.79
CA PRO A 58 -24.21 -8.28 1.96
C PRO A 58 -24.36 -9.72 2.46
N LYS A 59 -25.29 -9.92 3.41
CA LYS A 59 -25.57 -11.26 3.91
C LYS A 59 -26.01 -12.15 2.74
N PRO A 60 -25.47 -13.38 2.62
CA PRO A 60 -25.89 -14.29 1.58
C PRO A 60 -27.40 -14.55 1.70
N PRO A 61 -28.12 -14.71 0.58
CA PRO A 61 -29.53 -15.08 0.61
C PRO A 61 -29.68 -16.44 1.31
N PRO A 62 -30.75 -16.64 2.11
CA PRO A 62 -31.01 -17.94 2.70
C PRO A 62 -31.33 -18.97 1.61
N GLU A 63 -30.80 -20.18 1.75
CA GLU A 63 -30.96 -21.26 0.77
C GLU A 63 -32.43 -21.69 0.62
N PHE A 64 -33.14 -21.83 1.75
CA PHE A 64 -34.56 -22.23 1.76
C PHE A 64 -35.40 -21.24 2.56
N VAL A 65 -36.43 -20.70 1.91
CA VAL A 65 -37.50 -19.97 2.57
C VAL A 65 -38.57 -21.00 2.96
N ARG A 66 -38.70 -21.25 4.27
CA ARG A 66 -39.63 -22.27 4.80
C ARG A 66 -41.09 -21.80 4.85
N ASN A 67 -41.31 -20.48 4.87
CA ASN A 67 -42.62 -19.88 5.16
C ASN A 67 -43.25 -19.31 3.87
N VAL A 68 -43.26 -20.08 2.79
CA VAL A 68 -43.86 -19.67 1.52
C VAL A 68 -45.32 -20.12 1.50
N TRP A 69 -46.25 -19.17 1.37
CA TRP A 69 -47.66 -19.47 1.15
C TRP A 69 -47.92 -19.78 -0.33
N GLY A 70 -48.98 -20.55 -0.63
CA GLY A 70 -49.28 -20.97 -2.01
C GLY A 70 -49.43 -19.78 -2.98
N SER A 71 -49.06 -19.97 -4.24
CA SER A 71 -49.01 -18.90 -5.26
C SER A 71 -50.35 -18.22 -5.54
N ALA A 72 -51.47 -18.88 -5.21
CA ALA A 72 -52.83 -18.35 -5.35
C ALA A 72 -53.41 -17.80 -4.04
N ALA A 73 -52.67 -17.86 -2.93
CA ALA A 73 -53.11 -17.27 -1.68
C ALA A 73 -53.06 -15.73 -1.76
N GLY A 74 -54.02 -15.06 -1.15
CA GLY A 74 -54.09 -13.59 -1.13
C GLY A 74 -52.94 -12.95 -0.34
N VAL A 75 -52.80 -11.64 -0.50
CA VAL A 75 -51.81 -10.82 0.23
C VAL A 75 -52.13 -10.84 1.73
N GLY A 76 -51.18 -11.31 2.53
CA GLY A 76 -51.21 -11.27 3.98
C GLY A 76 -50.79 -9.90 4.52
N SER A 77 -51.17 -9.59 5.77
CA SER A 77 -50.81 -8.33 6.43
C SER A 77 -49.29 -8.14 6.63
N GLY A 78 -48.51 -9.22 6.60
CA GLY A 78 -47.05 -9.19 6.73
C GLY A 78 -46.29 -8.99 5.42
N ASP A 79 -46.93 -9.16 4.27
CA ASP A 79 -46.24 -9.21 2.97
C ASP A 79 -45.59 -7.88 2.59
N PHE A 80 -46.22 -6.77 2.98
CA PHE A 80 -45.64 -5.44 2.80
C PHE A 80 -44.29 -5.28 3.51
N HIS A 81 -44.17 -5.80 4.74
CA HIS A 81 -42.93 -5.72 5.49
C HIS A 81 -41.86 -6.67 4.96
N ILE A 82 -42.25 -7.84 4.46
CA ILE A 82 -41.36 -8.77 3.78
C ILE A 82 -40.78 -8.12 2.53
N TYR A 83 -41.62 -7.55 1.67
CA TYR A 83 -41.19 -6.83 0.47
C TYR A 83 -40.24 -5.68 0.79
N ARG A 84 -40.59 -4.83 1.77
CA ARG A 84 -39.74 -3.71 2.22
C ARG A 84 -38.36 -4.17 2.68
N GLY A 85 -38.27 -5.28 3.40
CA GLY A 85 -37.00 -5.86 3.85
C GLY A 85 -36.18 -6.49 2.73
N ILE A 86 -36.82 -7.16 1.76
CA ILE A 86 -36.16 -7.71 0.56
C ILE A 86 -35.62 -6.57 -0.31
N ARG A 87 -36.45 -5.56 -0.61
CA ARG A 87 -36.08 -4.42 -1.46
C ARG A 87 -34.87 -3.67 -0.90
N ARG A 88 -34.83 -3.39 0.40
CA ARG A 88 -33.65 -2.73 1.02
C ARG A 88 -32.38 -3.58 0.89
N ARG A 89 -32.45 -4.88 1.19
CA ARG A 89 -31.31 -5.79 1.05
C ARG A 89 -30.81 -5.80 -0.39
N GLU A 90 -31.73 -5.82 -1.35
CA GLU A 90 -31.38 -5.83 -2.76
C GLU A 90 -30.75 -4.52 -3.22
N TYR A 91 -31.28 -3.36 -2.81
CA TYR A 91 -30.68 -2.06 -3.13
C TYR A 91 -29.28 -1.92 -2.54
N THR A 92 -29.08 -2.29 -1.27
CA THR A 92 -27.74 -2.28 -0.66
C THR A 92 -26.78 -3.23 -1.39
N ARG A 93 -27.26 -4.40 -1.84
CA ARG A 93 -26.47 -5.35 -2.62
C ARG A 93 -26.06 -4.76 -3.98
N LEU A 94 -27.00 -4.16 -4.70
CA LEU A 94 -26.75 -3.54 -6.02
C LEU A 94 -25.79 -2.36 -5.89
N GLU A 95 -26.03 -1.46 -4.93
CA GLU A 95 -25.16 -0.31 -4.66
C GLU A 95 -23.72 -0.73 -4.34
N MET A 96 -23.53 -1.80 -3.56
CA MET A 96 -22.19 -2.32 -3.29
C MET A 96 -21.53 -2.90 -4.54
N ILE A 97 -22.28 -3.63 -5.37
CA ILE A 97 -21.73 -4.20 -6.62
C ILE A 97 -21.27 -3.09 -7.56
N GLU A 98 -22.07 -2.04 -7.72
CA GLU A 98 -21.74 -0.89 -8.54
C GLU A 98 -20.48 -0.18 -8.01
N LYS A 99 -20.42 0.12 -6.71
CA LYS A 99 -19.24 0.74 -6.09
C LYS A 99 -17.97 -0.10 -6.25
N ASN A 100 -18.04 -1.40 -5.98
CA ASN A 100 -16.89 -2.29 -6.12
C ASN A 100 -16.41 -2.36 -7.57
N ALA A 101 -17.32 -2.35 -8.55
CA ALA A 101 -16.97 -2.36 -9.97
C ALA A 101 -16.29 -1.04 -10.39
N GLU A 102 -16.74 0.10 -9.86
CA GLU A 102 -16.09 1.39 -10.08
C GLU A 102 -14.69 1.45 -9.47
N GLU A 103 -14.54 1.03 -8.20
CA GLU A 103 -13.25 0.95 -7.51
C GLU A 103 -12.28 0.03 -8.26
N GLU A 104 -12.70 -1.16 -8.64
CA GLU A 104 -11.87 -2.11 -9.40
C GLU A 104 -11.44 -1.53 -10.75
N ARG A 105 -12.31 -0.79 -11.45
CA ARG A 105 -11.95 -0.13 -12.70
C ARG A 105 -10.86 0.93 -12.47
N LEU A 106 -11.05 1.79 -11.47
CA LEU A 106 -10.10 2.86 -11.13
C LEU A 106 -8.74 2.28 -10.69
N ASP A 107 -8.76 1.22 -9.89
CA ASP A 107 -7.55 0.54 -9.43
C ASP A 107 -6.78 -0.11 -10.59
N LYS A 108 -7.48 -0.78 -11.50
CA LYS A 108 -6.86 -1.34 -12.72
C LYS A 108 -6.21 -0.24 -13.56
N GLU A 109 -6.91 0.87 -13.79
CA GLU A 109 -6.36 2.00 -14.53
C GLU A 109 -5.13 2.60 -13.84
N PHE A 110 -5.17 2.75 -12.52
CA PHE A 110 -4.05 3.26 -11.73
C PHE A 110 -2.85 2.32 -11.80
N GLN A 111 -3.04 1.02 -11.59
CA GLN A 111 -1.99 0.02 -11.65
C GLN A 111 -1.33 -0.03 -13.04
N MET A 112 -2.12 0.04 -14.11
CA MET A 112 -1.62 0.07 -15.49
C MET A 112 -0.78 1.33 -15.76
N LYS A 113 -1.24 2.50 -15.32
CA LYS A 113 -0.48 3.76 -15.42
C LYS A 113 0.82 3.68 -14.63
N GLN A 114 0.78 3.19 -13.39
CA GLN A 114 1.96 3.05 -12.55
C GLN A 114 2.99 2.10 -13.16
N LYS A 115 2.54 0.96 -13.70
CA LYS A 115 3.39 -0.01 -14.38
C LYS A 115 4.08 0.61 -15.59
N ALA A 116 3.33 1.33 -16.45
CA ALA A 116 3.89 2.01 -17.60
C ALA A 116 4.97 3.05 -17.21
N LEU A 117 4.71 3.85 -16.15
CA LEU A 117 5.69 4.80 -15.64
C LEU A 117 6.95 4.11 -15.10
N ASN A 118 6.78 3.02 -14.36
CA ASN A 118 7.88 2.22 -13.83
C ASN A 118 8.72 1.60 -14.95
N ASP A 119 8.08 1.07 -16.00
CA ASP A 119 8.76 0.49 -17.16
C ASP A 119 9.57 1.54 -17.92
N LEU A 120 9.00 2.72 -18.16
CA LEU A 120 9.70 3.85 -18.79
C LEU A 120 10.90 4.31 -17.94
N ALA A 121 10.74 4.41 -16.62
CA ALA A 121 11.82 4.75 -15.71
C ALA A 121 12.93 3.68 -15.70
N ALA A 122 12.54 2.40 -15.72
CA ALA A 122 13.46 1.26 -15.78
C ALA A 122 14.24 1.24 -17.10
N GLN A 123 13.59 1.46 -18.24
CA GLN A 123 14.24 1.56 -19.56
C GLN A 123 15.26 2.69 -19.61
N LYS A 124 14.88 3.90 -19.15
CA LYS A 124 15.80 5.05 -19.06
C LYS A 124 17.01 4.74 -18.17
N THR A 125 16.77 4.10 -17.03
CA THR A 125 17.82 3.71 -16.08
C THR A 125 18.72 2.62 -16.65
N ALA A 126 18.16 1.62 -17.34
CA ALA A 126 18.90 0.54 -18.00
C ALA A 126 19.81 1.07 -19.11
N LYS A 127 19.31 1.97 -19.97
CA LYS A 127 20.11 2.65 -21.01
C LYS A 127 21.29 3.41 -20.40
N LYS A 128 21.07 4.17 -19.33
CA LYS A 128 22.13 4.90 -18.61
C LYS A 128 23.12 3.94 -17.93
N ARG A 129 22.64 2.86 -17.30
CA ARG A 129 23.46 1.83 -16.66
C ARG A 129 24.34 1.11 -17.68
N ALA A 130 23.80 0.71 -18.83
CA ALA A 130 24.54 0.08 -19.92
C ALA A 130 25.68 0.98 -20.42
N LYS A 131 25.40 2.27 -20.66
CA LYS A 131 26.44 3.26 -21.03
C LYS A 131 27.57 3.35 -19.98
N ARG A 132 27.22 3.38 -18.69
CA ARG A 132 28.22 3.42 -17.60
C ARG A 132 29.04 2.13 -17.52
N GLN A 133 28.42 0.96 -17.71
CA GLN A 133 29.12 -0.32 -17.71
C GLN A 133 30.08 -0.45 -18.90
N MET A 134 29.67 -0.01 -20.09
CA MET A 134 30.55 0.05 -21.26
C MET A 134 31.77 0.96 -21.01
N LYS A 135 31.56 2.16 -20.45
CA LYS A 135 32.67 3.06 -20.07
C LYS A 135 33.57 2.45 -18.99
N LYS A 136 33.00 1.75 -18.00
CA LYS A 136 33.77 1.05 -16.95
C LYS A 136 34.61 -0.08 -17.53
N ALA A 137 34.06 -0.89 -18.44
CA ALA A 137 34.76 -1.96 -19.14
C ALA A 137 35.90 -1.40 -20.01
N LYS A 138 35.65 -0.36 -20.82
CA LYS A 138 36.68 0.34 -21.60
C LYS A 138 37.82 0.85 -20.71
N ARG A 139 37.51 1.52 -19.59
CA ARG A 139 38.52 2.00 -18.61
C ARG A 139 39.32 0.86 -17.98
N LEU A 140 38.68 -0.25 -17.62
CA LEU A 140 39.34 -1.42 -17.05
C LEU A 140 40.28 -2.06 -18.08
N ASN A 141 39.84 -2.22 -19.33
CA ASN A 141 40.67 -2.74 -20.42
C ASN A 141 41.86 -1.83 -20.71
N LYS A 142 41.67 -0.50 -20.75
CA LYS A 142 42.79 0.46 -20.90
C LYS A 142 43.78 0.37 -19.74
N ARG A 143 43.32 0.17 -18.49
CA ARG A 143 44.20 -0.06 -17.33
C ARG A 143 44.98 -1.38 -17.46
N LYS A 144 44.31 -2.47 -17.87
CA LYS A 144 44.94 -3.78 -18.11
C LYS A 144 45.97 -3.74 -19.24
N LEU A 145 45.64 -3.07 -20.36
CA LEU A 145 46.59 -2.81 -21.43
C LEU A 145 47.74 -1.95 -20.93
N LYS A 146 47.51 -0.85 -20.20
CA LYS A 146 48.59 -0.03 -19.62
C LYS A 146 49.51 -0.80 -18.67
N SER A 147 48.99 -1.71 -17.85
CA SER A 147 49.83 -2.59 -17.04
C SER A 147 50.58 -3.64 -17.86
N LYS A 148 50.05 -4.07 -19.02
CA LYS A 148 50.67 -5.05 -19.94
C LYS A 148 51.60 -4.41 -20.98
N CYS A 149 51.39 -3.15 -21.36
CA CYS A 149 52.20 -2.40 -22.32
C CYS A 149 53.29 -1.55 -21.66
N LYS A 150 53.32 -1.46 -20.32
CA LYS A 150 54.57 -1.21 -19.58
C LYS A 150 55.66 -2.28 -19.87
N SER A 151 55.33 -3.35 -20.60
CA SER A 151 56.26 -4.30 -21.20
C SER A 151 56.34 -4.30 -22.74
N LYS A 152 55.66 -3.39 -23.49
CA LYS A 152 55.81 -3.17 -24.97
C LYS A 152 54.88 -2.03 -25.51
N SER A 153 55.45 -1.02 -26.17
CA SER A 153 54.88 0.17 -26.90
C SER A 153 53.62 -0.12 -27.75
N SER A 154 52.47 0.59 -27.72
CA SER A 154 52.02 1.99 -28.02
C SER A 154 51.76 2.30 -29.50
N GLU A 155 50.47 2.49 -29.85
CA GLU A 155 49.84 3.17 -31.02
C GLU A 155 48.79 2.30 -31.75
N ASP A 156 47.50 2.46 -31.43
CA ASP A 156 46.29 2.15 -32.26
C ASP A 156 45.04 1.86 -31.38
N SER A 157 44.39 2.87 -30.78
CA SER A 157 43.14 2.63 -30.04
C SER A 157 41.99 3.62 -30.24
N ASP A 158 42.19 4.67 -31.03
CA ASP A 158 41.23 5.80 -31.07
C ASP A 158 40.20 5.70 -32.21
N TYR A 159 40.36 4.79 -33.17
CA TYR A 159 39.47 4.67 -34.35
C TYR A 159 38.15 3.90 -34.12
N LEU A 160 37.98 3.22 -32.98
CA LEU A 160 36.82 2.35 -32.71
C LEU A 160 35.67 3.04 -31.95
N ASP A 161 35.85 4.28 -31.53
CA ASP A 161 34.88 5.01 -30.69
C ASP A 161 33.73 5.64 -31.51
N GLU A 162 33.97 6.00 -32.77
CA GLU A 162 33.04 6.79 -33.59
C GLU A 162 31.94 5.95 -34.29
N GLN A 163 32.21 4.66 -34.54
CA GLN A 163 31.24 3.76 -35.19
C GLN A 163 30.10 3.30 -34.27
N LEU A 164 30.36 3.17 -32.96
CA LEU A 164 29.37 2.69 -32.00
C LEU A 164 28.36 3.77 -31.57
N GLU A 165 28.72 5.05 -31.68
CA GLU A 165 27.79 6.16 -31.43
C GLU A 165 26.79 6.35 -32.58
N ASN A 166 27.20 6.09 -33.82
CA ASN A 166 26.31 6.13 -34.99
C ASN A 166 25.24 5.02 -34.97
N SER A 167 25.61 3.77 -34.63
CA SER A 167 24.63 2.67 -34.55
C SER A 167 23.55 2.86 -33.46
N ALA A 168 23.91 3.53 -32.35
CA ALA A 168 22.99 3.80 -31.25
C ALA A 168 22.02 4.97 -31.53
N GLN A 169 22.29 5.80 -32.55
CA GLN A 169 21.39 6.87 -33.02
C GLN A 169 20.34 6.32 -33.99
N VAL A 170 20.71 5.42 -34.90
CA VAL A 170 19.80 4.83 -35.89
C VAL A 170 18.64 4.09 -35.21
N GLY A 171 18.92 3.27 -34.18
CA GLY A 171 17.88 2.55 -33.42
C GLY A 171 16.92 3.43 -32.61
N ASN A 172 17.26 4.70 -32.31
CA ASN A 172 16.31 5.63 -31.69
C ASN A 172 15.40 6.32 -32.71
N SER A 173 15.77 6.35 -34.00
CA SER A 173 14.98 7.00 -35.06
C SER A 173 13.84 6.11 -35.59
N GLU A 174 14.04 4.79 -35.65
CA GLU A 174 13.00 3.85 -36.13
C GLU A 174 11.83 3.71 -35.14
N PHE A 175 12.10 3.78 -33.84
CA PHE A 175 11.06 3.71 -32.80
C PHE A 175 10.12 4.92 -32.78
N ASN A 176 10.56 6.08 -33.30
CA ASN A 176 9.75 7.31 -33.40
C ASN A 176 8.91 7.40 -34.69
N LYS A 177 9.07 6.46 -35.63
CA LYS A 177 8.29 6.42 -36.88
C LYS A 177 7.02 5.56 -36.81
N ILE A 178 6.81 4.85 -35.69
CA ILE A 178 5.72 3.88 -35.49
C ILE A 178 4.65 4.43 -34.52
N GLN A 179 4.81 5.66 -34.02
CA GLN A 179 3.73 6.45 -33.40
C GLN A 179 3.09 7.35 -34.45
#